data_AF-A0A173TLS4-F1
#
_entry.id   AF-A0A173TLS4-F1
#
_cell.length_a   1.000
_cell.length_b   1.000
_cell.length_c   1.000
_cell.angle_alpha   90.00
_cell.angle_beta   90.00
_cell.angle_gamma   90.00
#
_symmetry.space_group_name_H-M   'P 1'
#
loop_
_entity.id
_entity.type
_entity.pdbx_description
1 polymer ?
#
loop_
_entity_poly.entity_id
_entity_poly.type
_entity_poly.pdbx_seq_one_letter_code
_entity_poly.pdbx_strand_id
1 'polypeptide(L)'
;MELWNKKYPDFIGYNCRITAFDLMKDKISVKAEAKVNASNLFMDQDALKHAPAKKFTRKQKHAFETLYSTLNTAYTTDVDTHIKKQKKAWKQNEVKISGTKASLITVVFHSSFGENENELFIGHAGVLVPTKDKKLLFVEKLSFSLPYQVLKFDNRKQLKNYLMGMYDISWGQEEAKPFIMENTKTAL
;
A
#
# COMPACT_ATOMS: atom_id res chain seq x y z
N MET A 1 -17.53 20.71 -3.91
CA MET A 1 -16.06 20.76 -3.75
C MET A 1 -15.56 22.16 -3.41
N GLU A 2 -16.07 23.21 -4.05
CA GLU A 2 -15.59 24.59 -3.86
C GLU A 2 -15.56 25.07 -2.39
N LEU A 3 -16.65 24.87 -1.63
CA LEU A 3 -16.70 25.21 -0.20
C LEU A 3 -15.70 24.40 0.65
N TRP A 4 -15.43 23.14 0.27
CA TRP A 4 -14.47 22.27 0.96
C TRP A 4 -13.04 22.74 0.71
N ASN A 5 -12.70 23.00 -0.55
CA ASN A 5 -11.38 23.49 -0.95
C ASN A 5 -11.11 24.89 -0.38
N LYS A 6 -12.14 25.74 -0.28
CA LYS A 6 -12.01 27.06 0.38
C LYS A 6 -11.68 26.93 1.87
N LYS A 7 -12.23 25.92 2.54
CA LYS A 7 -12.00 25.69 3.98
C LYS A 7 -10.67 24.96 4.25
N TYR A 8 -10.26 24.06 3.35
CA TYR A 8 -9.06 23.23 3.47
C TYR A 8 -8.28 23.22 2.15
N PRO A 9 -7.61 24.34 1.78
CA PRO A 9 -6.98 24.50 0.47
C PRO A 9 -5.82 23.54 0.24
N ASP A 10 -5.08 23.20 1.31
CA ASP A 10 -3.91 22.32 1.23
C ASP A 10 -4.26 20.85 1.48
N PHE A 11 -5.54 20.53 1.78
CA PHE A 11 -5.94 19.16 2.02
C PHE A 11 -6.33 18.45 0.73
N ILE A 12 -5.38 17.72 0.18
CA ILE A 12 -5.57 16.95 -1.06
C ILE A 12 -6.50 15.73 -0.92
N GLY A 13 -6.92 15.37 0.31
CA GLY A 13 -7.72 14.18 0.58
C GLY A 13 -6.88 13.01 1.11
N TYR A 14 -7.46 11.81 1.19
CA TYR A 14 -6.76 10.60 1.61
C TYR A 14 -6.61 9.64 0.43
N ASN A 15 -5.45 9.06 0.18
CA ASN A 15 -5.26 8.09 -0.91
C ASN A 15 -5.56 6.64 -0.48
N CYS A 16 -5.21 5.69 -1.36
CA CYS A 16 -5.29 4.25 -1.15
C CYS A 16 -4.58 3.79 0.13
N ARG A 17 -3.31 4.18 0.34
CA ARG A 17 -2.50 3.78 1.49
C ARG A 17 -3.07 4.28 2.81
N ILE A 18 -3.39 5.57 2.90
CA ILE A 18 -3.98 6.16 4.11
C ILE A 18 -5.31 5.47 4.43
N THR A 19 -6.15 5.26 3.42
CA THR A 19 -7.46 4.63 3.59
C THR A 19 -7.33 3.18 4.06
N ALA A 20 -6.51 2.37 3.40
CA ALA A 20 -6.32 0.97 3.74
C ALA A 20 -5.72 0.81 5.14
N PHE A 21 -4.76 1.65 5.50
CA PHE A 21 -4.21 1.66 6.85
C PHE A 21 -5.23 2.12 7.88
N ASP A 22 -6.01 3.17 7.61
CA ASP A 22 -7.02 3.65 8.56
C ASP A 22 -8.06 2.59 8.92
N LEU A 23 -8.47 1.77 7.95
CA LEU A 23 -9.38 0.64 8.13
C LEU A 23 -8.75 -0.53 8.93
N MET A 24 -7.43 -0.66 8.91
CA MET A 24 -6.71 -1.82 9.44
C MET A 24 -5.76 -1.51 10.60
N LYS A 25 -5.59 -0.23 10.98
CA LYS A 25 -4.52 0.25 11.88
C LYS A 25 -4.49 -0.45 13.24
N ASP A 26 -5.66 -0.83 13.77
CA ASP A 26 -5.76 -1.52 15.07
C ASP A 26 -5.38 -3.01 14.99
N LYS A 27 -5.21 -3.54 13.77
CA LYS A 27 -4.79 -4.90 13.48
C LYS A 27 -3.34 -4.97 13.02
N ILE A 28 -2.70 -3.82 12.80
CA ILE A 28 -1.32 -3.70 12.33
C ILE A 28 -0.43 -3.33 13.51
N SER A 29 0.63 -4.11 13.69
CA SER A 29 1.70 -3.82 14.64
C SER A 29 3.05 -3.82 13.93
N VAL A 30 3.98 -3.02 14.45
CA VAL A 30 5.35 -2.89 13.95
C VAL A 30 6.31 -2.80 15.12
N LYS A 31 7.60 -3.03 14.86
CA LYS A 31 8.68 -2.76 15.81
C LYS A 31 8.76 -1.27 16.11
N ALA A 32 8.82 -0.90 17.40
CA ALA A 32 8.84 0.49 17.83
C ALA A 32 9.99 1.31 17.21
N GLU A 33 11.17 0.69 17.10
CA GLU A 33 12.38 1.30 16.54
C GLU A 33 12.64 0.89 15.08
N ALA A 34 11.59 0.52 14.34
CA ALA A 34 11.72 0.23 12.91
C ALA A 34 12.31 1.44 12.18
N LYS A 35 13.33 1.21 11.35
CA LYS A 35 13.87 2.25 10.47
C LYS A 35 12.88 2.48 9.34
N VAL A 36 12.45 3.73 9.21
CA VAL A 36 11.52 4.19 8.18
C VAL A 36 12.30 4.81 7.03
N ASN A 37 11.95 4.43 5.81
CA ASN A 37 12.31 5.18 4.61
C ASN A 37 11.03 5.71 3.96
N ALA A 38 10.80 7.02 4.07
CA ALA A 38 9.57 7.67 3.62
C ALA A 38 9.71 8.38 2.26
N SER A 39 10.75 8.08 1.47
CA SER A 39 11.01 8.78 0.19
C SER A 39 9.80 8.81 -0.75
N ASN A 40 9.01 7.73 -0.79
CA ASN A 40 7.82 7.61 -1.62
C ASN A 40 6.49 7.91 -0.89
N LEU A 41 6.55 8.54 0.29
CA LEU A 41 5.38 8.84 1.15
C LEU A 41 5.07 10.34 1.28
N PHE A 42 5.73 11.20 0.51
CA PHE A 42 5.60 12.66 0.68
C PHE A 42 4.15 13.15 0.54
N MET A 43 3.39 12.67 -0.46
CA MET A 43 1.98 13.05 -0.63
C MET A 43 1.12 12.56 0.54
N ASP A 44 1.39 11.37 1.09
CA ASP A 44 0.65 10.83 2.23
C ASP A 44 0.91 11.65 3.47
N GLN A 45 2.18 12.02 3.70
CA GLN A 45 2.58 12.84 4.82
C GLN A 45 1.99 14.24 4.75
N ASP A 46 1.99 14.84 3.55
CA ASP A 46 1.38 16.14 3.30
C ASP A 46 -0.14 16.12 3.55
N ALA A 47 -0.84 15.12 2.98
CA ALA A 47 -2.26 14.89 3.22
C ALA A 47 -2.60 14.72 4.71
N LEU A 48 -1.80 13.96 5.45
CA LEU A 48 -2.00 13.77 6.89
C LEU A 48 -1.69 15.03 7.71
N LYS A 49 -0.75 15.87 7.25
CA LYS A 49 -0.39 17.14 7.89
C LYS A 49 -1.51 18.17 7.73
N HIS A 50 -2.08 18.28 6.54
CA HIS A 50 -3.14 19.24 6.23
C HIS A 50 -4.56 18.70 6.48
N ALA A 51 -4.68 17.50 7.05
CA ALA A 51 -5.97 16.88 7.37
C ALA A 51 -6.81 17.77 8.31
N PRO A 52 -8.13 17.94 8.03
CA PRO A 52 -9.06 18.71 8.88
C PRO A 52 -9.12 18.24 10.34
N ALA A 53 -8.80 16.98 10.58
CA ALA A 53 -8.72 16.38 11.89
C ALA A 53 -7.50 15.46 11.97
N LYS A 54 -6.92 15.36 13.17
CA LYS A 54 -5.80 14.47 13.42
C LYS A 54 -6.23 13.01 13.25
N LYS A 55 -5.83 12.42 12.13
CA LYS A 55 -6.25 11.07 11.74
C LYS A 55 -5.46 9.96 12.44
N PHE A 56 -4.16 10.16 12.63
CA PHE A 56 -3.26 9.20 13.26
C PHE A 56 -2.57 9.77 14.50
N THR A 57 -2.43 8.94 15.52
CA THR A 57 -1.48 9.17 16.62
C THR A 57 -0.04 9.08 16.11
N ARG A 58 0.94 9.55 16.89
CA ARG A 58 2.37 9.42 16.53
C ARG A 58 2.78 7.96 16.29
N LYS A 59 2.28 7.04 17.15
CA LYS A 59 2.52 5.60 17.02
C LYS A 59 1.89 5.02 15.74
N GLN A 60 0.67 5.43 15.41
CA GLN A 60 0.00 5.00 14.17
C GLN A 60 0.69 5.57 12.93
N LYS A 61 1.16 6.82 12.96
CA LYS A 61 1.95 7.40 11.87
C LYS A 61 3.25 6.62 11.65
N HIS A 62 3.97 6.29 12.73
CA HIS A 62 5.16 5.43 12.65
C HIS A 62 4.87 4.05 12.05
N ALA A 63 3.76 3.41 12.47
CA ALA A 63 3.33 2.13 11.92
C ALA A 63 2.95 2.23 10.44
N PHE A 64 2.28 3.30 10.02
CA PHE A 64 1.96 3.60 8.63
C PHE A 64 3.24 3.72 7.80
N GLU A 65 4.18 4.56 8.23
CA GLU A 65 5.42 4.80 7.48
C GLU A 65 6.32 3.56 7.45
N THR A 66 6.32 2.75 8.51
CA THR A 66 7.05 1.47 8.55
C THR A 66 6.46 0.43 7.60
N LEU A 67 5.13 0.33 7.53
CA LEU A 67 4.44 -0.59 6.63
C LEU A 67 4.71 -0.25 5.15
N TYR A 68 4.67 1.04 4.82
CA TYR A 68 4.82 1.55 3.45
C TYR A 68 6.22 2.08 3.12
N SER A 69 7.24 1.70 3.91
CA SER A 69 8.60 2.16 3.69
C SER A 69 9.14 1.69 2.34
N THR A 70 9.86 2.59 1.66
CA THR A 70 10.63 2.28 0.46
C THR A 70 11.83 1.41 0.78
N LEU A 71 12.17 0.48 -0.11
CA LEU A 71 13.29 -0.44 0.08
C LEU A 71 14.24 -0.42 -1.10
N ASN A 72 15.54 -0.23 -0.85
CA ASN A 72 16.54 -0.46 -1.90
C ASN A 72 16.59 -1.95 -2.25
N THR A 73 16.60 -2.27 -3.54
CA THR A 73 16.62 -3.64 -4.07
C THR A 73 17.74 -3.83 -5.09
N ALA A 74 17.93 -5.07 -5.56
CA ALA A 74 18.89 -5.37 -6.63
C ALA A 74 18.37 -4.92 -8.00
N TYR A 75 19.28 -4.55 -8.90
CA TYR A 75 19.01 -4.31 -10.31
C TYR A 75 18.72 -5.63 -11.02
N THR A 76 17.43 -5.97 -11.11
CA THR A 76 16.95 -7.19 -11.76
C THR A 76 15.47 -7.03 -12.11
N THR A 77 15.01 -7.80 -13.09
CA THR A 77 13.58 -7.93 -13.41
C THR A 77 12.94 -9.14 -12.72
N ASP A 78 13.70 -9.91 -11.94
CA ASP A 78 13.20 -11.08 -11.21
C ASP A 78 12.29 -10.67 -10.04
N VAL A 79 10.99 -10.82 -10.25
CA VAL A 79 9.94 -10.54 -9.27
C VAL A 79 10.11 -11.35 -7.98
N ASP A 80 10.59 -12.59 -8.04
CA ASP A 80 10.76 -13.41 -6.84
C ASP A 80 11.86 -12.88 -5.92
N THR A 81 12.93 -12.33 -6.49
CA THR A 81 13.96 -11.61 -5.74
C THR A 81 13.37 -10.42 -4.98
N HIS A 82 12.52 -9.63 -5.63
CA HIS A 82 11.85 -8.49 -5.01
C HIS A 82 10.84 -8.90 -3.94
N ILE A 83 10.03 -9.94 -4.17
CA ILE A 83 9.10 -10.48 -3.19
C ILE A 83 9.85 -10.93 -1.93
N LYS A 84 10.96 -11.66 -2.08
CA LYS A 84 11.80 -12.10 -0.95
C LYS A 84 12.35 -10.91 -0.17
N LYS A 85 12.81 -9.88 -0.87
CA LYS A 85 13.32 -8.64 -0.27
C LYS A 85 12.24 -7.91 0.52
N GLN A 86 11.06 -7.71 -0.05
CA GLN A 86 9.91 -7.06 0.61
C GLN A 86 9.48 -7.81 1.87
N LYS A 87 9.30 -9.14 1.78
CA LYS A 87 8.96 -9.99 2.93
C LYS A 87 10.01 -9.91 4.04
N LYS A 88 11.30 -9.91 3.67
CA LYS A 88 12.41 -9.79 4.63
C LYS A 88 12.35 -8.47 5.39
N ALA A 89 12.12 -7.35 4.71
CA ALA A 89 12.03 -6.03 5.34
C ALA A 89 10.85 -5.96 6.33
N TRP A 90 9.66 -6.39 5.91
CA TRP A 90 8.51 -6.45 6.82
C TRP A 90 8.75 -7.37 8.02
N LYS A 91 9.41 -8.52 7.83
CA LYS A 91 9.76 -9.42 8.92
C LYS A 91 10.75 -8.76 9.90
N GLN A 92 11.78 -8.07 9.40
CA GLN A 92 12.78 -7.37 10.22
C GLN A 92 12.17 -6.23 11.04
N ASN A 93 11.20 -5.52 10.46
CA ASN A 93 10.45 -4.45 11.12
C ASN A 93 9.21 -4.95 11.89
N GLU A 94 9.07 -6.27 12.03
CA GLU A 94 7.97 -6.94 12.71
C GLU A 94 6.57 -6.47 12.29
N VAL A 95 6.40 -6.17 11.00
CA VAL A 95 5.11 -5.75 10.44
C VAL A 95 4.17 -6.96 10.42
N LYS A 96 3.26 -6.98 11.39
CA LYS A 96 2.33 -8.09 11.65
C LYS A 96 0.89 -7.60 11.54
N ILE A 97 0.08 -8.37 10.83
CA ILE A 97 -1.36 -8.19 10.72
C ILE A 97 -2.02 -9.39 11.39
N SER A 98 -2.86 -9.16 12.40
CA SER A 98 -3.47 -10.23 13.20
C SER A 98 -4.85 -9.85 13.74
N GLY A 99 -5.59 -10.84 14.26
CA GLY A 99 -6.88 -10.61 14.92
C GLY A 99 -7.99 -10.11 13.98
N THR A 100 -7.93 -10.48 12.70
CA THR A 100 -8.93 -10.12 11.68
C THR A 100 -8.98 -11.17 10.56
N LYS A 101 -10.15 -11.30 9.93
CA LYS A 101 -10.34 -12.07 8.69
C LYS A 101 -10.10 -11.23 7.43
N ALA A 102 -10.05 -9.91 7.57
CA ALA A 102 -9.71 -9.01 6.48
C ALA A 102 -8.21 -9.10 6.18
N SER A 103 -7.85 -8.90 4.92
CA SER A 103 -6.47 -8.84 4.47
C SER A 103 -6.15 -7.47 3.90
N LEU A 104 -4.97 -6.97 4.24
CA LEU A 104 -4.39 -5.85 3.50
C LEU A 104 -3.88 -6.37 2.15
N ILE A 105 -4.23 -5.72 1.06
CA ILE A 105 -3.68 -6.00 -0.26
C ILE A 105 -2.81 -4.83 -0.67
N THR A 106 -1.59 -5.09 -1.12
CA THR A 106 -0.67 -4.06 -1.59
C THR A 106 -0.10 -4.43 -2.95
N VAL A 107 -0.05 -3.46 -3.86
CA VAL A 107 0.66 -3.55 -5.14
C VAL A 107 2.01 -2.88 -4.95
N VAL A 108 3.08 -3.66 -5.13
CA VAL A 108 4.46 -3.22 -4.98
C VAL A 108 5.06 -3.01 -6.37
N PHE A 109 5.69 -1.87 -6.58
CA PHE A 109 6.37 -1.50 -7.81
C PHE A 109 7.88 -1.57 -7.61
N HIS A 110 8.58 -1.86 -8.71
CA HIS A 110 10.02 -1.70 -8.83
C HIS A 110 10.29 -0.45 -9.67
N SER A 111 11.03 0.51 -9.13
CA SER A 111 11.60 1.62 -9.88
C SER A 111 13.08 1.36 -10.07
N SER A 112 13.56 1.53 -11.30
CA SER A 112 14.96 1.33 -11.69
C SER A 112 15.43 2.53 -12.51
N PHE A 113 16.53 3.15 -12.09
CA PHE A 113 17.25 4.20 -12.82
C PHE A 113 18.68 3.76 -13.14
N GLY A 114 18.84 2.50 -13.56
CA GLY A 114 20.13 1.86 -13.86
C GLY A 114 20.65 1.02 -12.70
N GLU A 115 21.90 0.56 -12.79
CA GLU A 115 22.44 -0.49 -11.90
C GLU A 115 22.47 -0.11 -10.41
N ASN A 116 22.56 1.17 -10.07
CA ASN A 116 22.79 1.65 -8.71
C ASN A 116 21.54 2.19 -8.01
N GLU A 117 20.47 2.45 -8.75
CA GLU A 117 19.28 3.13 -8.23
C GLU A 117 18.04 2.26 -8.46
N ASN A 118 17.77 1.38 -7.50
CA ASN A 118 16.67 0.41 -7.58
C ASN A 118 15.89 0.37 -6.28
N GLU A 119 14.60 0.65 -6.35
CA GLU A 119 13.72 0.77 -5.19
C GLU A 119 12.42 -0.02 -5.34
N LEU A 120 11.96 -0.59 -4.23
CA LEU A 120 10.60 -1.11 -4.08
C LEU A 120 9.77 -0.12 -3.27
N PHE A 121 8.57 0.18 -3.78
CA PHE A 121 7.61 1.00 -3.06
C PHE A 121 6.19 0.50 -3.30
N ILE A 122 5.30 0.76 -2.34
CA ILE A 122 3.89 0.37 -2.44
C ILE A 122 3.12 1.50 -3.09
N GLY A 123 2.75 1.32 -4.36
CA GLY A 123 2.01 2.33 -5.12
C GLY A 123 0.50 2.26 -4.93
N HIS A 124 -0.04 1.09 -4.53
CA HIS A 124 -1.46 0.93 -4.25
C HIS A 124 -1.72 0.01 -3.06
N ALA A 125 -2.81 0.29 -2.32
CA ALA A 125 -3.28 -0.54 -1.22
C ALA A 125 -4.82 -0.53 -1.10
N GLY A 126 -5.38 -1.66 -0.66
CA GLY A 126 -6.79 -1.79 -0.33
C GLY A 126 -7.03 -2.89 0.70
N VAL A 127 -8.29 -3.07 1.11
CA VAL A 127 -8.67 -4.04 2.14
C VAL A 127 -9.61 -5.08 1.55
N LEU A 128 -9.22 -6.34 1.63
CA LEU A 128 -9.99 -7.48 1.18
C LEU A 128 -10.74 -8.11 2.35
N VAL A 129 -12.07 -8.18 2.26
CA VAL A 129 -12.93 -8.73 3.31
C VAL A 129 -13.65 -9.97 2.79
N PRO A 130 -13.49 -11.15 3.42
CA PRO A 130 -14.24 -12.33 3.06
C PRO A 130 -15.70 -12.20 3.48
N THR A 131 -16.59 -12.70 2.64
CA THR A 131 -18.05 -12.72 2.86
C THR A 131 -18.52 -14.10 3.28
N LYS A 132 -19.75 -14.20 3.80
CA LYS A 132 -20.36 -15.48 4.21
C LYS A 132 -20.53 -16.45 3.02
N ASP A 133 -20.82 -15.93 1.83
CA ASP A 133 -20.93 -16.66 0.57
C ASP A 133 -19.56 -17.02 -0.06
N LYS A 134 -18.47 -16.96 0.72
CA LYS A 134 -17.08 -17.27 0.29
C LYS A 134 -16.54 -16.38 -0.83
N LYS A 135 -17.25 -15.31 -1.17
CA LYS A 135 -16.79 -14.26 -2.09
C LYS A 135 -15.94 -13.23 -1.33
N LEU A 136 -15.38 -12.28 -2.04
CA LEU A 136 -14.46 -11.28 -1.51
C LEU A 136 -14.94 -9.87 -1.86
N LEU A 137 -14.98 -8.99 -0.87
CA LEU A 137 -15.18 -7.55 -1.08
C LEU A 137 -13.85 -6.83 -0.98
N PHE A 138 -13.48 -6.07 -1.99
CA PHE A 138 -12.26 -5.27 -2.02
C PHE A 138 -12.62 -3.80 -1.88
N VAL A 139 -12.23 -3.20 -0.75
CA VAL A 139 -12.43 -1.79 -0.45
C VAL A 139 -11.17 -1.02 -0.82
N GLU A 140 -11.30 -0.02 -1.67
CA GLU A 140 -10.16 0.80 -2.11
C GLU A 140 -10.55 2.25 -2.40
N LYS A 141 -9.52 3.07 -2.57
CA LYS A 141 -9.64 4.44 -3.06
C LYS A 141 -8.52 4.67 -4.07
N LEU A 142 -8.86 4.74 -5.36
CA LEU A 142 -7.89 4.76 -6.45
C LEU A 142 -6.98 6.00 -6.42
N SER A 143 -7.52 7.14 -6.04
CA SER A 143 -6.75 8.38 -5.90
C SER A 143 -7.36 9.30 -4.84
N PHE A 144 -6.65 10.36 -4.53
CA PHE A 144 -7.08 11.44 -3.65
C PHE A 144 -8.47 12.01 -4.01
N SER A 145 -8.74 12.21 -5.29
CA SER A 145 -9.96 12.84 -5.81
C SER A 145 -11.09 11.86 -6.15
N LEU A 146 -10.78 10.59 -6.44
CA LEU A 146 -11.78 9.59 -6.84
C LEU A 146 -12.56 9.02 -5.64
N PRO A 147 -13.85 8.68 -5.77
CA PRO A 147 -14.63 8.15 -4.66
C PRO A 147 -14.06 6.84 -4.11
N TYR A 148 -14.40 6.52 -2.86
CA TYR A 148 -14.19 5.18 -2.32
C TYR A 148 -15.05 4.18 -3.09
N GLN A 149 -14.53 2.98 -3.34
CA GLN A 149 -15.27 1.93 -4.01
C GLN A 149 -15.15 0.59 -3.29
N VAL A 150 -16.16 -0.26 -3.53
CA VAL A 150 -16.17 -1.65 -3.09
C VAL A 150 -16.43 -2.51 -4.31
N LEU A 151 -15.48 -3.39 -4.63
CA LEU A 151 -15.59 -4.36 -5.72
C LEU A 151 -15.84 -5.75 -5.14
N LYS A 152 -16.61 -6.57 -5.86
CA LYS A 152 -16.89 -7.95 -5.45
C LYS A 152 -16.21 -8.93 -6.40
N PHE A 153 -15.45 -9.86 -5.84
CA PHE A 153 -14.74 -10.91 -6.57
C PHE A 153 -15.13 -12.28 -6.05
N ASP A 154 -15.17 -13.29 -6.92
CA ASP A 154 -15.39 -14.68 -6.53
C ASP A 154 -14.16 -15.28 -5.85
N ASN A 155 -12.95 -14.83 -6.22
CA ASN A 155 -11.70 -15.37 -5.69
C ASN A 155 -10.51 -14.40 -5.90
N ARG A 156 -9.37 -14.74 -5.28
CA ARG A 156 -8.13 -13.94 -5.35
C ARG A 156 -7.52 -13.85 -6.74
N LYS A 157 -7.80 -14.82 -7.63
CA LYS A 157 -7.34 -14.76 -9.03
C LYS A 157 -8.04 -13.62 -9.79
N GLN A 158 -9.34 -13.44 -9.60
CA GLN A 158 -10.05 -12.29 -10.19
C GLN A 158 -9.54 -10.95 -9.63
N LEU A 159 -9.30 -10.85 -8.32
CA LEU A 159 -8.69 -9.67 -7.70
C LEU A 159 -7.30 -9.38 -8.31
N LYS A 160 -6.45 -10.41 -8.41
CA LYS A 160 -5.12 -10.29 -9.02
C LYS A 160 -5.23 -9.77 -10.44
N ASN A 161 -6.08 -10.37 -11.27
CA ASN A 161 -6.26 -9.96 -12.67
C ASN A 161 -6.74 -8.51 -12.78
N TYR A 162 -7.67 -8.09 -11.92
CA TYR A 162 -8.14 -6.70 -11.86
C TYR A 162 -6.98 -5.73 -11.56
N LEU A 163 -6.23 -5.98 -10.48
CA LEU A 163 -5.12 -5.12 -10.08
C LEU A 163 -3.99 -5.12 -11.11
N MET A 164 -3.60 -6.28 -11.64
CA MET A 164 -2.56 -6.37 -12.67
C MET A 164 -3.00 -5.68 -13.97
N GLY A 165 -4.28 -5.76 -14.35
CA GLY A 165 -4.80 -5.03 -15.50
C GLY A 165 -4.75 -3.50 -15.35
N MET A 166 -4.72 -2.99 -14.13
CA MET A 166 -4.55 -1.55 -13.86
C MET A 166 -3.09 -1.13 -13.75
N TYR A 167 -2.21 -1.99 -13.22
CA TYR A 167 -0.86 -1.58 -12.79
C TYR A 167 0.29 -2.19 -13.60
N ASP A 168 0.11 -3.34 -14.26
CA ASP A 168 1.10 -3.94 -15.18
C ASP A 168 0.92 -3.39 -16.60
N ILE A 169 1.07 -2.08 -16.75
CA ILE A 169 0.83 -1.35 -18.01
C ILE A 169 2.12 -0.84 -18.68
N SER A 170 3.27 -0.95 -18.00
CA SER A 170 4.56 -0.52 -18.54
C SER A 170 5.06 -1.48 -19.61
N TRP A 171 5.56 -0.94 -20.72
CA TRP A 171 6.16 -1.70 -21.82
C TRP A 171 7.60 -1.25 -22.05
N GLY A 172 8.51 -2.22 -22.24
CA GLY A 172 9.89 -1.96 -22.67
C GLY A 172 10.82 -1.36 -21.60
N GLN A 173 10.45 -1.42 -20.32
CA GLN A 173 11.28 -0.91 -19.21
C GLN A 173 12.18 -2.02 -18.62
N GLU A 174 13.29 -1.62 -18.00
CA GLU A 174 14.21 -2.50 -17.27
C GLU A 174 13.70 -2.88 -15.87
N GLU A 175 12.49 -2.44 -15.53
CA GLU A 175 11.86 -2.66 -14.25
C GLU A 175 11.22 -4.05 -14.17
N ALA A 176 11.17 -4.60 -12.95
CA ALA A 176 10.39 -5.79 -12.70
C ALA A 176 8.90 -5.46 -12.78
N LYS A 177 8.10 -6.41 -13.24
CA LYS A 177 6.64 -6.29 -13.18
C LYS A 177 6.17 -6.03 -11.75
N PRO A 178 5.10 -5.24 -11.54
CA PRO A 178 4.53 -5.06 -10.22
C PRO A 178 4.04 -6.42 -9.68
N PHE A 179 4.05 -6.55 -8.36
CA PHE A 179 3.57 -7.76 -7.69
C PHE A 179 2.62 -7.43 -6.55
N ILE A 180 1.72 -8.37 -6.28
CA ILE A 180 0.64 -8.19 -5.31
C ILE A 180 0.92 -9.03 -4.08
N MET A 181 0.89 -8.38 -2.93
CA MET A 181 1.05 -9.00 -1.63
C MET A 181 -0.28 -8.98 -0.87
N GLU A 182 -0.68 -10.14 -0.35
CA GLU A 182 -1.71 -10.27 0.66
C GLU A 182 -1.07 -10.32 2.05
N ASN A 183 -1.40 -9.31 2.85
CA ASN A 183 -0.75 -8.95 4.09
C ASN A 183 0.77 -8.83 3.86
N THR A 184 1.59 -9.26 4.82
CA THR A 184 3.05 -9.26 4.72
C THR A 184 3.63 -10.62 4.34
N LYS A 185 2.80 -11.54 3.82
CA LYS A 185 3.13 -12.98 3.79
C LYS A 185 2.98 -13.64 2.42
N THR A 186 1.85 -13.45 1.75
CA THR A 186 1.50 -14.23 0.56
C THR A 186 1.61 -13.35 -0.67
N ALA A 187 2.26 -13.84 -1.72
CA ALA A 187 2.19 -13.21 -3.04
C ALA A 187 1.01 -13.84 -3.79
N LEU A 188 0.17 -13.02 -4.46
CA LEU A 188 -0.99 -13.48 -5.21
C LEU A 188 -0.63 -13.81 -6.66
#